data_AF-A0A961AGV8-F1
#
_entry.id   AF-A0A961AGV8-F1
#
_cell.length_a   1.000
_cell.length_b   1.000
_cell.length_c   1.000
_cell.angle_alpha   90.00
_cell.angle_beta   90.00
_cell.angle_gamma   90.00
#
_symmetry.space_group_name_H-M   'P 1'
#
loop_
_entity.id
_entity.type
_entity.pdbx_description
1 polymer ?
#
loop_
_entity_poly.entity_id
_entity_poly.type
_entity_poly.pdbx_seq_one_letter_code
_entity_poly.pdbx_strand_id
1 'polypeptide(L)'
;MALAAVVLGSVVVVYGSLVRARGAAGELVNVQLPPVVAANFFGAGAPYLRRVPSAPDYGAMGTAERMREQFLADVTSAAAVYCLYRNPNSPANPYRRSWYSYDLATDGLIETSQDFRRYLVSKDSAAATVFLDYRNPTIAASGGSTLPPPNATIVLAGFSADPGRLGVLATYEIDVIPQRTVKPWGFYVSVRRYTHLAADPDSEFCELSGGFELFYPPSEPGLPTAALAMRNDGFSPLFVTMERRVRLGMAEGVAVDRFKRAAERPFYFVWWPDPLSRDLRTSASNRAANDPRHAYNQMGGRTSFMFTVPMYPAL
;
A
#
# COMPACT_ATOMS: atom_id res chain seq x y z
N MET A 1 -59.76 7.86 1.25
CA MET A 1 -58.89 6.79 1.78
C MET A 1 -57.78 6.37 0.81
N ALA A 2 -58.05 6.13 -0.49
CA ALA A 2 -57.02 5.69 -1.44
C ALA A 2 -55.92 6.74 -1.75
N LEU A 3 -56.27 8.03 -1.84
CA LEU A 3 -55.32 9.08 -2.21
C LEU A 3 -54.26 9.35 -1.11
N ALA A 4 -54.66 9.21 0.16
CA ALA A 4 -53.75 9.35 1.30
C ALA A 4 -52.75 8.18 1.39
N ALA A 5 -53.16 6.96 1.02
CA ALA A 5 -52.28 5.78 1.00
C ALA A 5 -51.22 5.87 -0.11
N VAL A 6 -51.56 6.44 -1.27
CA VAL A 6 -50.59 6.67 -2.36
C VAL A 6 -49.55 7.72 -1.98
N VAL A 7 -49.97 8.81 -1.31
CA VAL A 7 -49.07 9.86 -0.85
C VAL A 7 -48.16 9.37 0.28
N LEU A 8 -48.68 8.58 1.22
CA LEU A 8 -47.85 7.98 2.28
C LEU A 8 -46.89 6.93 1.72
N GLY A 9 -47.32 6.12 0.75
CA GLY A 9 -46.47 5.13 0.08
C GLY A 9 -45.31 5.76 -0.69
N SER A 10 -45.56 6.84 -1.44
CA SER A 10 -44.51 7.55 -2.18
C SER A 10 -43.53 8.27 -1.23
N VAL A 11 -44.00 8.85 -0.14
CA VAL A 11 -43.13 9.45 0.89
C VAL A 11 -42.26 8.40 1.57
N VAL A 12 -42.78 7.21 1.88
CA VAL A 12 -41.98 6.12 2.48
C VAL A 12 -40.95 5.57 1.50
N VAL A 13 -41.27 5.45 0.22
CA VAL A 13 -40.32 5.00 -0.82
C VAL A 13 -39.24 6.06 -1.05
N VAL A 14 -39.61 7.34 -1.12
CA VAL A 14 -38.67 8.47 -1.28
C VAL A 14 -37.82 8.69 -0.03
N TYR A 15 -38.39 8.54 1.16
CA TYR A 15 -37.64 8.61 2.42
C TYR A 15 -36.73 7.38 2.59
N GLY A 16 -37.21 6.19 2.24
CA GLY A 16 -36.41 4.97 2.21
C GLY A 16 -35.26 5.05 1.22
N SER A 17 -35.48 5.65 0.04
CA SER A 17 -34.42 5.89 -0.94
C SER A 17 -33.47 7.01 -0.49
N LEU A 18 -33.95 8.11 0.11
CA LEU A 18 -33.12 9.18 0.67
C LEU A 18 -32.28 8.71 1.86
N VAL A 19 -32.82 7.89 2.76
CA VAL A 19 -32.09 7.35 3.91
C VAL A 19 -31.10 6.27 3.48
N ARG A 20 -31.41 5.47 2.46
CA ARG A 20 -30.46 4.50 1.87
C ARG A 20 -29.43 5.16 0.95
N ALA A 21 -29.77 6.27 0.29
CA ALA A 21 -28.86 7.08 -0.54
C ALA A 21 -28.02 8.06 0.29
N ARG A 22 -28.42 8.38 1.53
CA ARG A 22 -27.60 9.11 2.51
C ARG A 22 -26.41 8.31 3.03
N GLY A 23 -26.30 7.04 2.66
CA GLY A 23 -25.14 6.22 3.00
C GLY A 23 -23.87 6.67 2.26
N ALA A 24 -22.99 7.35 2.99
CA ALA A 24 -21.54 7.13 2.96
C ALA A 24 -20.68 7.73 1.84
N ALA A 25 -21.14 8.75 1.08
CA ALA A 25 -20.22 9.52 0.22
C ALA A 25 -19.56 10.67 1.00
N GLY A 26 -18.31 10.50 1.42
CA GLY A 26 -17.51 11.51 2.12
C GLY A 26 -17.96 11.88 3.53
N GLU A 27 -18.61 10.95 4.22
CA GLU A 27 -18.87 11.07 5.65
C GLU A 27 -17.55 11.01 6.43
N LEU A 28 -17.33 11.97 7.34
CA LEU A 28 -16.15 11.96 8.20
C LEU A 28 -16.34 11.02 9.39
N VAL A 29 -15.46 10.04 9.50
CA VAL A 29 -15.47 9.01 10.53
C VAL A 29 -14.29 9.20 11.49
N ASN A 30 -14.57 9.05 12.78
CA ASN A 30 -13.53 9.05 13.81
C ASN A 30 -12.95 7.65 13.95
N VAL A 31 -11.68 7.49 13.62
CA VAL A 31 -10.93 6.25 13.74
C VAL A 31 -9.90 6.39 14.85
N GLN A 32 -9.93 5.47 15.81
CA GLN A 32 -8.92 5.43 16.87
C GLN A 32 -7.70 4.64 16.39
N LEU A 33 -6.59 5.35 16.16
CA LEU A 33 -5.34 4.72 15.76
C LEU A 33 -4.59 4.17 16.98
N PRO A 34 -3.97 2.97 16.85
CA PRO A 34 -3.08 2.45 17.88
C PRO A 34 -1.92 3.42 18.18
N PRO A 35 -1.43 3.52 19.43
CA PRO A 35 -0.38 4.48 19.80
C PRO A 35 0.88 4.41 18.92
N VAL A 36 1.33 3.20 18.57
CA VAL A 36 2.52 3.03 17.71
C VAL A 36 2.29 3.59 16.30
N VAL A 37 1.11 3.37 15.74
CA VAL A 37 0.70 3.91 14.43
C VAL A 37 0.59 5.44 14.51
N ALA A 38 -0.05 5.95 15.57
CA ALA A 38 -0.24 7.37 15.79
C ALA A 38 1.08 8.12 15.99
N ALA A 39 2.03 7.52 16.73
CA ALA A 39 3.37 8.05 16.91
C ALA A 39 4.14 8.07 15.57
N ASN A 40 4.06 6.98 14.83
CA ASN A 40 4.72 6.86 13.53
C ASN A 40 4.18 7.84 12.47
N PHE A 41 2.87 8.12 12.46
CA PHE A 41 2.26 8.96 11.43
C PHE A 41 2.19 10.44 11.81
N PHE A 42 1.96 10.75 13.09
CA PHE A 42 1.59 12.08 13.57
C PHE A 42 2.39 12.53 14.80
N GLY A 43 3.35 11.74 15.28
CA GLY A 43 4.11 12.05 16.50
C GLY A 43 3.28 11.97 17.79
N ALA A 44 2.09 11.35 17.75
CA ALA A 44 1.21 11.25 18.91
C ALA A 44 1.44 9.94 19.70
N GLY A 45 1.88 10.06 20.96
CA GLY A 45 2.23 8.91 21.83
C GLY A 45 1.07 8.22 22.56
N ALA A 46 -0.18 8.55 22.25
CA ALA A 46 -1.39 8.01 22.87
C ALA A 46 -2.39 7.54 21.80
N PRO A 47 -3.43 6.76 22.13
CA PRO A 47 -4.47 6.43 21.17
C PRO A 47 -5.04 7.71 20.56
N TYR A 48 -4.89 7.85 19.24
CA TYR A 48 -5.14 9.10 18.55
C TYR A 48 -6.42 8.99 17.74
N LEU A 49 -7.39 9.83 18.06
CA LEU A 49 -8.64 9.90 17.31
C LEU A 49 -8.42 10.73 16.05
N ARG A 50 -8.30 10.05 14.91
CA ARG A 50 -8.16 10.68 13.61
C ARG A 50 -9.52 10.76 12.93
N ARG A 51 -9.93 11.96 12.52
CA ARG A 51 -11.12 12.16 11.70
C ARG A 51 -10.74 12.05 10.23
N VAL A 52 -11.23 11.04 9.53
CA VAL A 52 -10.94 10.76 8.12
C VAL A 52 -12.22 10.59 7.30
N PRO A 53 -12.20 10.88 5.99
CA PRO A 53 -13.32 10.54 5.13
C PRO A 53 -13.54 9.03 5.07
N SER A 54 -14.80 8.61 4.98
CA SER A 54 -15.20 7.25 4.69
C SER A 54 -15.38 7.07 3.19
N ALA A 55 -14.89 5.95 2.67
CA ALA A 55 -15.09 5.56 1.30
C ALA A 55 -16.57 5.22 1.02
N PRO A 56 -17.10 5.52 -0.18
CA PRO A 56 -16.46 6.26 -1.26
C PRO A 56 -16.36 7.78 -0.99
N ASP A 57 -15.29 8.46 -1.43
CA ASP A 57 -15.14 9.92 -1.25
C ASP A 57 -14.50 10.59 -2.49
N TYR A 58 -15.22 11.56 -3.09
CA TYR A 58 -14.78 12.29 -4.28
C TYR A 58 -13.69 13.33 -4.00
N GLY A 59 -13.64 13.90 -2.79
CA GLY A 59 -12.58 14.82 -2.38
C GLY A 59 -11.25 14.09 -2.21
N ALA A 60 -11.29 12.91 -1.58
CA ALA A 60 -10.17 12.00 -1.45
C ALA A 60 -9.73 11.44 -2.82
N MET A 61 -10.65 11.28 -3.77
CA MET A 61 -10.30 10.96 -5.16
C MET A 61 -9.42 12.05 -5.79
N GLY A 62 -9.77 13.33 -5.62
CA GLY A 62 -8.97 14.43 -6.14
C GLY A 62 -7.55 14.49 -5.56
N THR A 63 -7.38 14.21 -4.27
CA THR A 63 -6.05 14.14 -3.64
C THR A 63 -5.28 12.89 -4.07
N ALA A 64 -5.96 11.75 -4.26
CA ALA A 64 -5.36 10.53 -4.77
C ALA A 64 -4.88 10.69 -6.23
N GLU A 65 -5.64 11.37 -7.08
CA GLU A 65 -5.23 11.68 -8.46
C GLU A 65 -4.00 12.58 -8.51
N ARG A 66 -3.98 13.66 -7.71
CA ARG A 66 -2.79 14.49 -7.58
C ARG A 66 -1.58 13.69 -7.08
N MET A 67 -1.81 12.79 -6.13
CA MET A 67 -0.76 11.91 -5.59
C MET A 67 -0.27 10.91 -6.64
N ARG A 68 -1.16 10.40 -7.50
CA ARG A 68 -0.82 9.55 -8.64
C ARG A 68 0.07 10.30 -9.64
N GLU A 69 -0.29 11.52 -10.01
CA GLU A 69 0.52 12.36 -10.90
C GLU A 69 1.90 12.63 -10.32
N GLN A 70 1.96 12.97 -9.02
CA GLN A 70 3.23 13.16 -8.32
C GLN A 70 4.07 11.88 -8.29
N PHE A 71 3.46 10.72 -8.05
CA PHE A 71 4.15 9.44 -8.04
C PHE A 71 4.74 9.10 -9.41
N LEU A 72 3.99 9.32 -10.49
CA LEU A 72 4.51 9.10 -11.84
C LEU A 72 5.67 10.05 -12.16
N ALA A 73 5.58 11.32 -11.76
CA ALA A 73 6.66 12.29 -11.93
C ALA A 73 7.93 11.90 -11.14
N ASP A 74 7.77 11.48 -9.89
CA ASP A 74 8.89 11.01 -9.06
C ASP A 74 9.50 9.72 -9.63
N VAL A 75 8.68 8.78 -10.12
CA VAL A 75 9.17 7.55 -10.77
C VAL A 75 9.97 7.90 -12.02
N THR A 76 9.51 8.84 -12.86
CA THR A 76 10.27 9.23 -14.06
C THR A 76 11.61 9.91 -13.76
N SER A 77 11.75 10.52 -12.59
CA SER A 77 12.99 11.17 -12.15
C SER A 77 13.87 10.27 -11.26
N ALA A 78 13.36 9.12 -10.84
CA ALA A 78 14.11 8.16 -10.03
C ALA A 78 15.13 7.36 -10.88
N ALA A 79 16.28 7.09 -10.29
CA ALA A 79 17.29 6.20 -10.85
C ALA A 79 16.89 4.72 -10.64
N ALA A 80 16.35 4.41 -9.46
CA ALA A 80 15.87 3.06 -9.13
C ALA A 80 14.64 3.10 -8.21
N VAL A 81 13.84 2.04 -8.27
CA VAL A 81 12.62 1.86 -7.45
C VAL A 81 12.69 0.55 -6.69
N TYR A 82 12.55 0.64 -5.36
CA TYR A 82 12.55 -0.51 -4.47
C TYR A 82 11.24 -0.59 -3.70
N CYS A 83 10.49 -1.69 -3.89
CA CYS A 83 9.25 -1.98 -3.20
C CYS A 83 9.49 -3.01 -2.09
N LEU A 84 9.23 -2.61 -0.84
CA LEU A 84 9.46 -3.42 0.35
C LEU A 84 8.14 -3.72 1.05
N TYR A 85 7.87 -4.99 1.33
CA TYR A 85 6.76 -5.37 2.20
C TYR A 85 7.08 -5.07 3.66
N ARG A 86 6.15 -4.46 4.36
CA ARG A 86 6.27 -4.19 5.79
C ARG A 86 5.62 -5.27 6.63
N ASN A 87 6.24 -5.55 7.77
CA ASN A 87 5.71 -6.46 8.76
C ASN A 87 4.42 -5.87 9.36
N PRO A 88 3.27 -6.57 9.29
CA PRO A 88 2.02 -6.05 9.84
C PRO A 88 2.07 -5.91 11.37
N ASN A 89 2.99 -6.61 12.03
CA ASN A 89 3.21 -6.53 13.47
C ASN A 89 4.15 -5.37 13.88
N SER A 90 4.82 -4.73 12.91
CA SER A 90 5.65 -3.54 13.14
C SER A 90 5.13 -2.36 12.31
N PRO A 91 4.07 -1.68 12.77
CA PRO A 91 3.46 -0.58 12.02
C PRO A 91 4.33 0.69 11.98
N ALA A 92 5.38 0.79 12.80
CA ALA A 92 6.34 1.88 12.73
C ALA A 92 7.36 1.65 11.60
N ASN A 93 7.63 2.68 10.80
CA ASN A 93 8.71 2.66 9.81
C ASN A 93 9.70 3.81 10.07
N PRO A 94 10.82 3.56 10.77
CA PRO A 94 11.84 4.56 11.02
C PRO A 94 12.75 4.82 9.80
N TYR A 95 12.63 4.05 8.71
CA TYR A 95 13.50 4.14 7.53
C TYR A 95 12.99 5.14 6.48
N ARG A 96 12.48 6.28 6.94
CA ARG A 96 12.10 7.41 6.07
C ARG A 96 13.29 8.34 5.91
N ARG A 97 14.33 7.86 5.24
CA ARG A 97 15.58 8.60 5.07
C ARG A 97 15.66 9.29 3.71
N SER A 98 16.30 10.46 3.69
CA SER A 98 16.61 11.23 2.48
C SER A 98 17.85 10.70 1.77
N TRP A 99 18.71 9.98 2.48
CA TRP A 99 19.86 9.28 1.93
C TRP A 99 20.27 8.10 2.83
N TYR A 100 21.02 7.16 2.27
CA TYR A 100 21.67 6.09 3.02
C TYR A 100 23.17 6.09 2.74
N SER A 101 24.00 5.80 3.74
CA SER A 101 25.45 5.66 3.54
C SER A 101 25.73 4.42 2.68
N TYR A 102 26.36 4.60 1.52
CA TYR A 102 26.56 3.55 0.55
C TYR A 102 27.99 3.57 0.03
N ASP A 103 28.63 2.41 0.00
CA ASP A 103 29.94 2.19 -0.61
C ASP A 103 29.93 0.88 -1.40
N LEU A 104 30.21 0.96 -2.70
CA LEU A 104 30.19 -0.19 -3.61
C LEU A 104 31.16 -1.30 -3.18
N ALA A 105 32.29 -0.95 -2.55
CA ALA A 105 33.31 -1.92 -2.15
C ALA A 105 32.85 -2.79 -0.96
N THR A 106 32.01 -2.24 -0.08
CA THR A 106 31.58 -2.89 1.16
C THR A 106 30.13 -3.37 1.11
N ASP A 107 29.24 -2.62 0.49
CA ASP A 107 27.81 -2.90 0.43
C ASP A 107 27.41 -3.73 -0.81
N GLY A 108 28.25 -3.75 -1.84
CA GLY A 108 27.99 -4.48 -3.08
C GLY A 108 26.88 -3.86 -3.93
N LEU A 109 26.50 -4.55 -5.00
CA LEU A 109 25.53 -4.07 -5.98
C LEU A 109 24.09 -4.30 -5.51
N ILE A 110 23.24 -3.28 -5.63
CA ILE A 110 21.80 -3.36 -5.29
C ILE A 110 20.98 -3.55 -6.58
N GLU A 111 20.69 -4.80 -6.93
CA GLU A 111 19.99 -5.15 -8.18
C GLU A 111 18.48 -5.37 -8.01
N THR A 112 18.02 -5.63 -6.79
CA THR A 112 16.61 -5.95 -6.53
C THR A 112 16.13 -5.30 -5.23
N SER A 113 14.82 -5.21 -5.06
CA SER A 113 14.22 -4.79 -3.78
C SER A 113 14.69 -5.66 -2.61
N GLN A 114 15.00 -6.94 -2.84
CA GLN A 114 15.46 -7.80 -1.77
C GLN A 114 16.93 -7.53 -1.42
N ASP A 115 17.77 -7.25 -2.41
CA ASP A 115 19.14 -6.80 -2.15
C ASP A 115 19.16 -5.44 -1.43
N PHE A 116 18.24 -4.53 -1.79
CA PHE A 116 18.06 -3.28 -1.05
C PHE A 116 17.64 -3.53 0.40
N ARG A 117 16.72 -4.47 0.66
CA ARG A 117 16.40 -4.90 2.03
C ARG A 117 17.62 -5.45 2.75
N ARG A 118 18.41 -6.32 2.13
CA ARG A 118 19.63 -6.90 2.74
C ARG A 118 20.62 -5.81 3.12
N TYR A 119 20.78 -4.81 2.25
CA TYR A 119 21.56 -3.62 2.51
C TYR A 119 21.02 -2.83 3.72
N LEU A 120 19.71 -2.60 3.82
CA LEU A 120 19.14 -1.94 5.00
C LEU A 120 19.42 -2.74 6.29
N VAL A 121 19.30 -4.07 6.23
CA VAL A 121 19.56 -4.97 7.35
C VAL A 121 21.05 -5.00 7.74
N SER A 122 21.97 -4.87 6.77
CA SER A 122 23.41 -4.84 7.07
C SER A 122 23.82 -3.53 7.74
N LYS A 123 23.18 -2.41 7.39
CA LYS A 123 23.39 -1.10 8.04
C LYS A 123 22.70 -1.02 9.41
N ASP A 124 21.52 -1.60 9.52
CA ASP A 124 20.76 -1.65 10.76
C ASP A 124 19.95 -2.94 10.86
N SER A 125 20.37 -3.83 11.77
CA SER A 125 19.70 -5.11 11.99
C SER A 125 18.22 -4.98 12.36
N ALA A 126 17.78 -3.84 12.93
CA ALA A 126 16.37 -3.61 13.24
C ALA A 126 15.50 -3.55 11.98
N ALA A 127 16.06 -3.28 10.80
CA ALA A 127 15.35 -3.23 9.53
C ALA A 127 14.70 -4.58 9.19
N ALA A 128 15.25 -5.68 9.70
CA ALA A 128 14.70 -7.02 9.49
C ALA A 128 13.35 -7.21 10.20
N THR A 129 13.07 -6.43 11.26
CA THR A 129 11.80 -6.48 11.99
C THR A 129 10.70 -5.67 11.31
N VAL A 130 11.09 -4.62 10.57
CA VAL A 130 10.21 -3.71 9.84
C VAL A 130 9.91 -4.22 8.44
N PHE A 131 10.92 -4.63 7.68
CA PHE A 131 10.79 -5.11 6.32
C PHE A 131 10.90 -6.62 6.25
N LEU A 132 9.91 -7.25 5.62
CA LEU A 132 9.86 -8.70 5.48
C LEU A 132 10.73 -9.18 4.33
N ASP A 133 11.34 -10.35 4.51
CA ASP A 133 12.00 -11.07 3.41
C ASP A 133 10.93 -11.71 2.51
N TYR A 134 10.30 -10.88 1.69
CA TYR A 134 9.18 -11.29 0.85
C TYR A 134 9.32 -10.68 -0.54
N ARG A 135 9.58 -11.52 -1.54
CA ARG A 135 9.73 -11.07 -2.94
C ARG A 135 8.41 -11.06 -3.71
N ASN A 136 7.59 -12.11 -3.54
CA ASN A 136 6.31 -12.29 -4.23
C ASN A 136 5.47 -13.32 -3.46
N PRO A 137 4.13 -13.40 -3.70
CA PRO A 137 3.30 -14.47 -3.16
C PRO A 137 3.88 -15.84 -3.43
N THR A 138 4.25 -16.53 -2.36
CA THR A 138 4.66 -17.93 -2.42
C THR A 138 3.43 -18.80 -2.47
N ILE A 139 3.44 -19.78 -3.37
CA ILE A 139 2.54 -20.92 -3.28
C ILE A 139 3.12 -21.77 -2.15
N ALA A 140 2.47 -21.86 -1.00
CA ALA A 140 2.88 -22.84 0.00
C ALA A 140 2.74 -24.24 -0.62
N ALA A 141 3.65 -25.14 -0.27
CA ALA A 141 3.66 -26.53 -0.75
C ALA A 141 2.34 -27.30 -0.48
N SER A 142 1.48 -26.77 0.38
CA SER A 142 0.15 -27.27 0.74
C SER A 142 -1.02 -26.50 0.10
N GLY A 143 -0.82 -25.83 -1.04
CA GLY A 143 -1.90 -25.20 -1.81
C GLY A 143 -2.44 -23.88 -1.25
N GLY A 144 -1.86 -23.35 -0.17
CA GLY A 144 -2.17 -22.02 0.34
C GLY A 144 -1.23 -20.97 -0.26
N SER A 145 -1.74 -19.93 -0.92
CA SER A 145 -0.92 -18.72 -1.13
C SER A 145 -0.75 -18.05 0.23
N THR A 146 0.47 -17.81 0.69
CA THR A 146 0.66 -16.86 1.80
C THR A 146 0.17 -15.51 1.30
N LEU A 147 -0.88 -14.96 1.92
CA LEU A 147 -1.38 -13.64 1.52
C LEU A 147 -0.29 -12.61 1.84
N PRO A 148 0.13 -11.81 0.86
CA PRO A 148 1.11 -10.76 1.09
C PRO A 148 0.61 -9.79 2.16
N PRO A 149 1.50 -9.27 3.01
CA PRO A 149 1.12 -8.29 4.01
C PRO A 149 0.47 -7.05 3.39
N PRO A 150 -0.46 -6.41 4.11
CA PRO A 150 -1.25 -5.31 3.57
C PRO A 150 -0.57 -3.93 3.71
N ASN A 151 0.72 -3.90 4.09
CA ASN A 151 1.52 -2.68 4.25
C ASN A 151 2.79 -2.76 3.39
N ALA A 152 3.14 -1.67 2.73
CA ALA A 152 4.34 -1.60 1.88
C ALA A 152 5.01 -0.22 1.95
N THR A 153 6.29 -0.20 1.64
CA THR A 153 7.09 1.01 1.44
C THR A 153 7.73 0.96 0.06
N ILE A 154 7.62 2.04 -0.70
CA ILE A 154 8.26 2.20 -1.99
C ILE A 154 9.31 3.30 -1.85
N VAL A 155 10.58 2.94 -2.04
CA VAL A 155 11.71 3.86 -1.98
C VAL A 155 12.12 4.19 -3.42
N LEU A 156 12.10 5.47 -3.77
CA LEU A 156 12.59 5.99 -5.03
C LEU A 156 14.01 6.51 -4.80
N ALA A 157 15.00 5.77 -5.28
CA ALA A 157 16.40 6.17 -5.20
C ALA A 157 16.72 7.15 -6.34
N GLY A 158 17.45 8.20 -5.99
CA GLY A 158 17.95 9.21 -6.92
C GLY A 158 19.48 9.25 -6.94
N PHE A 159 20.01 10.12 -7.80
CA PHE A 159 21.44 10.41 -7.81
C PHE A 159 21.82 11.27 -6.59
N SER A 160 23.00 11.02 -6.05
CA SER A 160 23.63 11.83 -5.01
C SER A 160 24.91 12.46 -5.58
N ALA A 161 25.18 13.72 -5.22
CA ALA A 161 26.46 14.36 -5.51
C ALA A 161 27.59 13.83 -4.60
N ASP A 162 27.25 13.27 -3.45
CA ASP A 162 28.19 12.65 -2.52
C ASP A 162 28.37 11.16 -2.89
N PRO A 163 29.59 10.72 -3.24
CA PRO A 163 29.87 9.33 -3.61
C PRO A 163 29.66 8.33 -2.47
N GLY A 164 29.63 8.78 -1.21
CA GLY A 164 29.36 7.92 -0.04
C GLY A 164 27.88 7.78 0.30
N ARG A 165 26.98 8.31 -0.52
CA ARG A 165 25.53 8.34 -0.24
C ARG A 165 24.70 7.83 -1.42
N LEU A 166 23.75 6.95 -1.12
CA LEU A 166 22.62 6.65 -1.98
C LEU A 166 21.50 7.65 -1.68
N GLY A 167 21.25 8.56 -2.62
CA GLY A 167 20.19 9.56 -2.48
C GLY A 167 18.79 8.93 -2.58
N VAL A 168 17.85 9.41 -1.78
CA VAL A 168 16.44 9.04 -1.84
C VAL A 168 15.65 10.27 -2.30
N LEU A 169 15.01 10.15 -3.46
CA LEU A 169 14.17 11.20 -4.00
C LEU A 169 12.88 11.34 -3.18
N ALA A 170 12.21 10.21 -2.96
CA ALA A 170 11.00 10.13 -2.19
C ALA A 170 10.77 8.72 -1.62
N THR A 171 10.08 8.64 -0.50
CA THR A 171 9.58 7.40 0.07
C THR A 171 8.05 7.45 0.13
N TYR A 172 7.40 6.45 -0.45
CA TYR A 172 5.96 6.29 -0.38
C TYR A 172 5.61 5.18 0.60
N GLU A 173 4.67 5.43 1.50
CA GLU A 173 4.16 4.44 2.43
C GLU A 173 2.70 4.16 2.15
N ILE A 174 2.36 2.88 2.02
CA ILE A 174 1.00 2.40 1.89
C ILE A 174 0.69 1.57 3.13
N ASP A 175 -0.32 1.99 3.87
CA ASP A 175 -0.77 1.34 5.09
C ASP A 175 -2.24 0.96 4.96
N VAL A 176 -2.56 -0.28 5.29
CA VAL A 176 -3.93 -0.80 5.38
C VAL A 176 -4.09 -1.45 6.74
N ILE A 177 -4.61 -0.69 7.69
CA ILE A 177 -4.65 -1.02 9.11
C ILE A 177 -6.07 -1.47 9.48
N PRO A 178 -6.27 -2.76 9.83
CA PRO A 178 -7.59 -3.26 10.20
C PRO A 178 -8.01 -2.77 11.59
N GLN A 179 -9.19 -2.17 11.67
CA GLN A 179 -9.86 -1.75 12.89
C GLN A 179 -10.85 -2.84 13.31
N ARG A 180 -10.42 -3.73 14.21
CA ARG A 180 -11.23 -4.90 14.62
C ARG A 180 -11.70 -4.85 16.07
N THR A 181 -11.02 -4.08 16.92
CA THR A 181 -11.24 -4.05 18.37
C THR A 181 -12.17 -2.92 18.79
N VAL A 182 -12.00 -1.73 18.21
CA VAL A 182 -12.80 -0.54 18.52
C VAL A 182 -13.66 -0.17 17.32
N LYS A 183 -14.92 0.24 17.57
CA LYS A 183 -15.80 0.75 16.52
C LYS A 183 -15.37 2.16 16.10
N PRO A 184 -15.54 2.53 14.81
CA PRO A 184 -16.13 1.73 13.74
C PRO A 184 -15.16 0.66 13.22
N TRP A 185 -15.69 -0.54 12.99
CA TRP A 185 -14.91 -1.62 12.37
C TRP A 185 -14.70 -1.34 10.89
N GLY A 186 -13.55 -1.70 10.36
CA GLY A 186 -13.20 -1.43 8.96
C GLY A 186 -11.69 -1.34 8.77
N PHE A 187 -11.25 -0.60 7.76
CA PHE A 187 -9.83 -0.41 7.48
C PHE A 187 -9.50 1.07 7.44
N TYR A 188 -8.51 1.46 8.23
CA TYR A 188 -7.84 2.73 8.04
C TYR A 188 -6.78 2.55 6.96
N VAL A 189 -6.88 3.31 5.88
CA VAL A 189 -5.94 3.29 4.78
C VAL A 189 -5.26 4.63 4.65
N SER A 190 -3.97 4.62 4.40
CA SER A 190 -3.23 5.82 4.04
C SER A 190 -2.17 5.54 3.00
N VAL A 191 -2.04 6.45 2.04
CA VAL A 191 -0.89 6.53 1.13
C VAL A 191 -0.20 7.85 1.40
N ARG A 192 1.06 7.81 1.82
CA ARG A 192 1.83 8.99 2.22
C ARG A 192 3.11 9.12 1.41
N ARG A 193 3.46 10.35 1.08
CA ARG A 193 4.72 10.75 0.44
C ARG A 193 5.63 11.39 1.46
N TYR A 194 6.87 10.94 1.49
CA TYR A 194 7.93 11.55 2.27
C TYR A 194 9.05 12.01 1.34
N THR A 195 9.51 13.25 1.50
CA THR A 195 10.63 13.81 0.73
C THR A 195 11.61 14.54 1.62
N HIS A 196 12.77 14.91 1.07
CA HIS A 196 13.74 15.73 1.79
C HIS A 196 13.09 17.01 2.36
N LEU A 197 13.56 17.41 3.53
CA LEU A 197 13.15 18.63 4.20
C LEU A 197 13.77 19.81 3.46
N ALA A 198 12.96 20.64 2.80
CA ALA A 198 13.48 21.76 2.00
C ALA A 198 14.24 22.80 2.85
N ALA A 199 13.89 22.91 4.14
CA ALA A 199 14.55 23.81 5.08
C ALA A 199 15.91 23.30 5.59
N ASP A 200 16.18 22.00 5.46
CA ASP A 200 17.43 21.36 5.87
C ASP A 200 17.77 20.23 4.88
N PRO A 201 18.39 20.56 3.74
CA PRO A 201 18.68 19.61 2.67
C PRO A 201 19.70 18.53 3.09
N ASP A 202 20.44 18.76 4.17
CA ASP A 202 21.40 17.79 4.72
C ASP A 202 20.75 16.84 5.74
N SER A 203 19.50 17.10 6.14
CA SER A 203 18.75 16.25 7.05
C SER A 203 18.72 14.81 6.55
N GLU A 204 19.06 13.86 7.42
CA GLU A 204 19.01 12.42 7.13
C GLU A 204 17.57 11.91 6.97
N PHE A 205 16.57 12.65 7.47
CA PHE A 205 15.18 12.22 7.50
C PHE A 205 14.32 12.98 6.48
N CYS A 206 13.37 12.26 5.90
CA CYS A 206 12.33 12.85 5.06
C CYS A 206 11.16 13.36 5.91
N GLU A 207 10.51 14.42 5.43
CA GLU A 207 9.26 14.95 5.98
C GLU A 207 8.05 14.55 5.14
N LEU A 208 6.87 14.55 5.75
CA LEU A 208 5.61 14.29 5.05
C LEU A 208 5.32 15.45 4.08
N SER A 209 5.31 15.17 2.78
CA SER A 209 5.05 16.17 1.74
C SER A 209 3.69 16.04 1.07
N GLY A 210 3.02 14.90 1.23
CA GLY A 210 1.69 14.71 0.66
C GLY A 210 1.12 13.34 0.98
N GLY A 211 -0.13 13.12 0.57
CA GLY A 211 -0.80 11.85 0.74
C GLY A 211 -2.31 11.98 0.83
N PHE A 212 -2.97 10.84 0.96
CA PHE A 212 -4.40 10.75 1.26
C PHE A 212 -4.66 9.67 2.31
N GLU A 213 -5.75 9.84 3.04
CA GLU A 213 -6.19 8.93 4.11
C GLU A 213 -7.68 8.69 3.93
N LEU A 214 -8.12 7.45 4.16
CA LEU A 214 -9.50 7.05 3.97
C LEU A 214 -9.86 5.90 4.90
N PHE A 215 -11.11 5.84 5.32
CA PHE A 215 -11.66 4.71 6.05
C PHE A 215 -12.57 3.88 5.15
N TYR A 216 -12.31 2.57 5.06
CA TYR A 216 -13.19 1.64 4.35
C TYR A 216 -14.07 0.90 5.35
N PRO A 217 -15.40 1.00 5.26
CA PRO A 217 -16.30 0.21 6.08
C PRO A 217 -16.19 -1.29 5.72
N PRO A 218 -16.69 -2.19 6.60
CA PRO A 218 -16.70 -3.62 6.32
C PRO A 218 -17.61 -3.93 5.14
N SER A 219 -17.24 -4.90 4.31
CA SER A 219 -18.07 -5.26 3.14
C SER A 219 -19.37 -5.98 3.52
N GLU A 220 -19.49 -6.50 4.73
CA GLU A 220 -20.72 -7.08 5.30
C GLU A 220 -21.11 -6.32 6.59
N PRO A 221 -21.63 -5.08 6.47
CA PRO A 221 -21.99 -4.27 7.63
C PRO A 221 -23.20 -4.88 8.37
N GLY A 222 -23.21 -4.76 9.70
CA GLY A 222 -24.31 -5.21 10.56
C GLY A 222 -24.14 -6.61 11.16
N LEU A 223 -23.07 -7.34 10.80
CA LEU A 223 -22.73 -8.60 11.46
C LEU A 223 -22.25 -8.36 12.92
N PRO A 224 -22.43 -9.34 13.82
CA PRO A 224 -22.28 -9.11 15.26
C PRO A 224 -20.82 -8.94 15.72
N THR A 225 -19.84 -9.31 14.90
CA THR A 225 -18.40 -9.19 15.22
C THR A 225 -17.61 -8.66 14.04
N ALA A 226 -16.50 -7.96 14.32
CA ALA A 226 -15.58 -7.47 13.28
C ALA A 226 -15.00 -8.59 12.42
N ALA A 227 -14.75 -9.76 13.02
CA ALA A 227 -14.24 -10.93 12.31
C ALA A 227 -15.22 -11.41 11.23
N LEU A 228 -16.52 -11.43 11.53
CA LEU A 228 -17.55 -11.79 10.56
C LEU A 228 -17.78 -10.68 9.53
N ALA A 229 -17.90 -9.43 9.99
CA ALA A 229 -18.15 -8.27 9.14
C ALA A 229 -17.07 -8.04 8.07
N MET A 230 -15.82 -8.40 8.39
CA MET A 230 -14.63 -8.17 7.56
C MET A 230 -13.99 -9.47 7.07
N ARG A 231 -14.69 -10.61 7.10
CA ARG A 231 -14.13 -11.93 6.73
C ARG A 231 -13.69 -12.00 5.27
N ASN A 232 -14.40 -11.27 4.41
CA ASN A 232 -14.16 -11.22 2.97
C ASN A 232 -13.34 -9.99 2.58
N ASP A 233 -12.85 -9.20 3.54
CA ASP A 233 -12.12 -7.96 3.27
C ASP A 233 -10.61 -8.13 3.39
N GLY A 234 -9.89 -7.38 2.56
CA GLY A 234 -8.44 -7.30 2.58
C GLY A 234 -7.88 -6.77 1.27
N PHE A 235 -6.90 -5.89 1.31
CA PHE A 235 -6.31 -5.28 0.11
C PHE A 235 -4.86 -5.74 -0.03
N SER A 236 -4.65 -6.81 -0.79
CA SER A 236 -3.33 -7.40 -1.04
C SER A 236 -3.34 -8.26 -2.31
N PRO A 237 -2.21 -8.39 -3.04
CA PRO A 237 -0.93 -7.69 -2.86
C PRO A 237 -1.01 -6.18 -3.10
N LEU A 238 -0.12 -5.43 -2.44
CA LEU A 238 0.13 -4.03 -2.78
C LEU A 238 1.09 -3.89 -3.96
N PHE A 239 1.98 -4.87 -4.17
CA PHE A 239 2.81 -4.93 -5.35
C PHE A 239 3.25 -6.36 -5.71
N VAL A 240 3.61 -6.58 -6.99
CA VAL A 240 4.24 -7.82 -7.45
C VAL A 240 5.45 -7.46 -8.29
N THR A 241 6.58 -8.11 -8.04
CA THR A 241 7.84 -7.85 -8.72
C THR A 241 8.02 -8.81 -9.88
N MET A 242 8.30 -8.28 -11.06
CA MET A 242 8.64 -9.01 -12.28
C MET A 242 10.12 -8.79 -12.59
N GLU A 243 10.90 -9.86 -12.49
CA GLU A 243 12.34 -9.80 -12.65
C GLU A 243 12.77 -10.12 -14.10
N ARG A 244 14.01 -9.77 -14.44
CA ARG A 244 14.63 -10.09 -15.72
C ARG A 244 14.66 -11.61 -15.95
N ARG A 245 14.33 -12.03 -17.16
CA ARG A 245 14.39 -13.44 -17.59
C ARG A 245 15.80 -14.01 -17.47
N VAL A 246 16.84 -13.19 -17.64
CA VAL A 246 18.25 -13.59 -17.48
C VAL A 246 18.54 -14.12 -16.07
N ARG A 247 17.82 -13.67 -15.03
CA ARG A 247 17.96 -14.21 -13.66
C ARG A 247 17.50 -15.67 -13.53
N LEU A 248 16.88 -16.26 -14.55
CA LEU A 248 16.64 -17.72 -14.57
C LEU A 248 17.94 -18.52 -14.54
N GLY A 249 19.09 -17.92 -14.88
CA GLY A 249 20.40 -18.53 -14.66
C GLY A 249 20.70 -18.82 -13.17
N MET A 250 20.03 -18.14 -12.25
CA MET A 250 20.05 -18.44 -10.81
C MET A 250 18.74 -19.15 -10.46
N ALA A 251 18.77 -20.47 -10.28
CA ALA A 251 17.58 -21.23 -9.89
C ALA A 251 17.23 -20.96 -8.42
N GLU A 252 16.10 -20.29 -8.19
CA GLU A 252 15.61 -19.94 -6.85
C GLU A 252 14.31 -20.66 -6.48
N GLY A 253 13.84 -21.55 -7.38
CA GLY A 253 12.69 -22.42 -7.18
C GLY A 253 11.45 -21.92 -7.91
N VAL A 254 10.55 -22.87 -8.24
CA VAL A 254 9.39 -22.66 -9.11
C VAL A 254 8.51 -21.46 -8.70
N ALA A 255 8.35 -21.22 -7.40
CA ALA A 255 7.52 -20.14 -6.87
C ALA A 255 8.07 -18.73 -7.15
N VAL A 256 9.40 -18.58 -7.19
CA VAL A 256 10.09 -17.32 -7.48
C VAL A 256 10.38 -17.21 -8.98
N ASP A 257 10.87 -18.29 -9.58
CA ASP A 257 11.29 -18.33 -10.98
C ASP A 257 10.15 -18.02 -11.96
N ARG A 258 8.89 -18.28 -11.58
CA ARG A 258 7.71 -17.94 -12.39
C ARG A 258 7.57 -16.44 -12.68
N PHE A 259 8.16 -15.56 -11.87
CA PHE A 259 8.13 -14.10 -12.02
C PHE A 259 9.34 -13.54 -12.80
N LYS A 260 10.31 -14.37 -13.16
CA LYS A 260 11.48 -13.99 -13.99
C LYS A 260 11.11 -13.97 -15.47
N ARG A 261 10.24 -13.02 -15.84
CA ARG A 261 9.58 -12.97 -17.16
C ARG A 261 9.96 -11.76 -18.00
N ALA A 262 10.48 -10.69 -17.40
CA ALA A 262 10.77 -9.47 -18.13
C ALA A 262 11.92 -9.69 -19.12
N ALA A 263 11.72 -9.35 -20.39
CA ALA A 263 12.75 -9.56 -21.43
C ALA A 263 14.01 -8.74 -21.14
N GLU A 264 13.85 -7.44 -20.88
CA GLU A 264 14.97 -6.53 -20.70
C GLU A 264 14.91 -5.70 -19.43
N ARG A 265 13.75 -5.20 -19.01
CA ARG A 265 13.66 -4.28 -17.85
C ARG A 265 12.77 -4.87 -16.77
N PRO A 266 13.27 -5.09 -15.54
CA PRO A 266 12.43 -5.52 -14.43
C PRO A 266 11.46 -4.40 -14.04
N PHE A 267 10.28 -4.77 -13.56
CA PHE A 267 9.22 -3.84 -13.22
C PHE A 267 8.33 -4.37 -12.09
N TYR A 268 7.52 -3.50 -11.52
CA TYR A 268 6.51 -3.83 -10.53
C TYR A 268 5.12 -3.55 -11.08
N PHE A 269 4.16 -4.37 -10.70
CA PHE A 269 2.78 -3.92 -10.62
C PHE A 269 2.52 -3.41 -9.21
N VAL A 270 1.96 -2.22 -9.07
CA VAL A 270 1.66 -1.56 -7.80
C VAL A 270 0.18 -1.19 -7.77
N TRP A 271 -0.49 -1.42 -6.65
CA TRP A 271 -1.90 -1.09 -6.44
C TRP A 271 -2.07 -0.20 -5.23
N TRP A 272 -2.81 0.90 -5.40
CA TRP A 272 -3.30 1.70 -4.27
C TRP A 272 -4.79 1.49 -4.08
N PRO A 273 -5.30 1.57 -2.84
CA PRO A 273 -6.74 1.54 -2.58
C PRO A 273 -7.46 2.71 -3.26
N ASP A 274 -8.55 2.42 -3.95
CA ASP A 274 -9.33 3.40 -4.71
C ASP A 274 -10.30 4.15 -3.79
N PRO A 275 -10.21 5.50 -3.67
CA PRO A 275 -11.11 6.26 -2.82
C PRO A 275 -12.59 6.18 -3.20
N LEU A 276 -12.92 5.74 -4.42
CA LEU A 276 -14.29 5.52 -4.87
C LEU A 276 -14.77 4.09 -4.66
N SER A 277 -13.90 3.16 -4.23
CA SER A 277 -14.35 1.83 -3.82
C SER A 277 -15.07 1.90 -2.49
N ARG A 278 -16.24 1.27 -2.41
CA ARG A 278 -17.05 1.24 -1.18
C ARG A 278 -16.40 0.45 -0.05
N ASP A 279 -15.73 -0.65 -0.39
CA ASP A 279 -15.12 -1.55 0.58
C ASP A 279 -13.81 -2.14 0.00
N LEU A 280 -13.14 -2.96 0.81
CA LEU A 280 -11.93 -3.67 0.40
C LEU A 280 -12.21 -5.17 0.22
N ARG A 281 -13.37 -5.53 -0.32
CA ARG A 281 -13.72 -6.94 -0.54
C ARG A 281 -12.70 -7.63 -1.44
N THR A 282 -12.27 -8.80 -1.03
CA THR A 282 -11.36 -9.68 -1.76
C THR A 282 -12.09 -10.43 -2.85
N SER A 283 -11.39 -10.67 -3.95
CA SER A 283 -11.81 -11.58 -5.01
C SER A 283 -10.91 -12.81 -4.99
N ALA A 284 -11.44 -13.97 -5.35
CA ALA A 284 -10.59 -15.15 -5.55
C ALA A 284 -9.84 -15.03 -6.88
N SER A 285 -8.60 -15.53 -6.90
CA SER A 285 -7.86 -15.69 -8.15
C SER A 285 -8.46 -16.81 -8.99
N ASN A 286 -8.65 -16.59 -10.28
CA ASN A 286 -9.19 -17.59 -11.22
C ASN A 286 -8.10 -18.27 -12.08
N ARG A 287 -6.83 -18.06 -11.75
CA ARG A 287 -5.69 -18.57 -12.51
C ARG A 287 -5.12 -19.84 -11.87
N ALA A 288 -4.40 -20.63 -12.66
CA ALA A 288 -3.69 -21.79 -12.13
C ALA A 288 -2.57 -21.34 -11.19
N ALA A 289 -2.35 -22.05 -10.08
CA ALA A 289 -1.38 -21.65 -9.07
C ALA A 289 0.05 -21.43 -9.63
N ASN A 290 0.47 -22.21 -10.64
CA ASN A 290 1.77 -22.10 -11.29
C ASN A 290 1.91 -20.87 -12.23
N ASP A 291 0.80 -20.23 -12.59
CA ASP A 291 0.80 -19.00 -13.39
C ASP A 291 1.17 -17.81 -12.48
N PRO A 292 2.13 -16.94 -12.85
CA PRO A 292 2.42 -15.73 -12.08
C PRO A 292 1.18 -14.83 -11.89
N ARG A 293 0.23 -14.86 -12.83
CA ARG A 293 -1.05 -14.13 -12.71
C ARG A 293 -1.86 -14.56 -11.51
N HIS A 294 -1.70 -15.79 -11.01
CA HIS A 294 -2.40 -16.24 -9.81
C HIS A 294 -2.16 -15.33 -8.61
N ALA A 295 -0.98 -14.73 -8.52
CA ALA A 295 -0.59 -13.89 -7.39
C ALA A 295 -1.28 -12.53 -7.34
N TYR A 296 -1.79 -12.01 -8.46
CA TYR A 296 -2.35 -10.66 -8.53
C TYR A 296 -3.65 -10.53 -9.32
N ASN A 297 -4.13 -11.57 -10.01
CA ASN A 297 -5.35 -11.48 -10.81
C ASN A 297 -6.56 -11.04 -9.98
N GLN A 298 -6.60 -11.39 -8.70
CA GLN A 298 -7.61 -10.94 -7.76
C GLN A 298 -7.65 -9.42 -7.56
N MET A 299 -6.59 -8.68 -7.90
CA MET A 299 -6.56 -7.21 -7.85
C MET A 299 -7.24 -6.58 -9.08
N GLY A 300 -7.54 -7.37 -10.11
CA GLY A 300 -8.25 -6.91 -11.30
C GLY A 300 -9.63 -6.34 -10.95
N GLY A 301 -9.89 -5.10 -11.37
CA GLY A 301 -11.17 -4.42 -11.14
C GLY A 301 -11.40 -3.94 -9.70
N ARG A 302 -10.44 -4.11 -8.78
CA ARG A 302 -10.56 -3.66 -7.38
C ARG A 302 -10.13 -2.21 -7.16
N THR A 303 -9.35 -1.66 -8.08
CA THR A 303 -8.87 -0.29 -8.02
C THR A 303 -8.59 0.23 -9.42
N SER A 304 -8.86 1.51 -9.64
CA SER A 304 -8.38 2.26 -10.82
C SER A 304 -6.92 2.70 -10.68
N PHE A 305 -6.37 2.71 -9.47
CA PHE A 305 -4.99 3.08 -9.15
C PHE A 305 -4.04 1.88 -9.24
N MET A 306 -3.86 1.38 -10.46
CA MET A 306 -2.86 0.37 -10.80
C MET A 306 -1.73 1.00 -11.62
N PHE A 307 -0.49 0.75 -11.22
CA PHE A 307 0.70 1.28 -11.88
C PHE A 307 1.60 0.15 -12.34
N THR A 308 2.21 0.35 -13.51
CA THR A 308 3.37 -0.43 -13.94
C THR A 308 4.60 0.44 -13.77
N VAL A 309 5.48 0.06 -12.84
CA VAL A 309 6.61 0.88 -12.41
C VAL A 309 7.90 0.18 -12.80
N PRO A 310 8.73 0.75 -13.69
CA PRO A 310 10.04 0.17 -13.98
C PRO A 310 10.92 0.23 -12.73
N MET A 311 11.69 -0.83 -12.48
CA MET A 311 12.64 -0.86 -11.36
C MET A 311 13.82 0.10 -11.59
N TYR A 312 14.15 0.35 -12.85
CA TYR A 312 15.18 1.30 -13.26
C TYR A 312 14.60 2.21 -14.35
N PRO A 313 13.90 3.30 -13.98
CA PRO A 313 13.27 4.20 -14.94
C PRO A 313 14.26 4.92 -15.86
N ALA A 314 15.45 5.23 -15.35
CA ALA A 314 16.50 5.97 -16.06
C ALA A 314 17.32 5.13 -17.06
N LEU A 315 17.16 3.80 -17.07
CA LEU A 315 17.84 2.86 -17.98
C LEU A 315 16.86 2.37 -19.02
#